data_AF-A0A392R6F2-F1
#
_entry.id   AF-A0A392R6F2-F1
#
_cell.length_a   1.000
_cell.length_b   1.000
_cell.length_c   1.000
_cell.angle_alpha   90.00
_cell.angle_beta   90.00
_cell.angle_gamma   90.00
#
_symmetry.space_group_name_H-M   'P 1'
#
loop_
_entity.id
_entity.type
_entity.pdbx_description
1 polymer ?
#
loop_
_entity_poly.entity_id
_entity_poly.type
_entity_poly.pdbx_seq_one_letter_code
_entity_poly.pdbx_strand_id
1 'polypeptide(L)'
;MKMLKNMLQERREMPRKQQTDFFDYVIEELRKEGTMLTEAIALDLMFVLLFASFETTSLALTYAIKSLSDNPLVFKQLQEEHEAIIKRRENPNSGVTWEEYKSMKFTFQVG
;
A
#
# COMPACT_ATOMS: atom_id res chain seq x y z
N MET A 1 0.06 -6.77 -19.35
CA MET A 1 0.38 -5.58 -20.18
C MET A 1 -0.83 -4.89 -20.82
N LYS A 2 -1.72 -5.60 -21.54
CA LYS A 2 -2.91 -4.98 -22.18
C LYS A 2 -3.74 -4.11 -21.23
N MET A 3 -3.99 -4.60 -20.02
CA MET A 3 -4.72 -3.86 -18.98
C MET A 3 -4.03 -2.54 -18.59
N LEU A 4 -2.75 -2.58 -18.22
CA LEU A 4 -2.00 -1.37 -17.84
C LEU A 4 -1.94 -0.35 -18.97
N LYS A 5 -1.78 -0.81 -20.21
CA LYS A 5 -1.79 0.08 -21.38
C LYS A 5 -3.15 0.76 -21.58
N ASN A 6 -4.25 0.01 -21.46
CA ASN A 6 -5.59 0.59 -21.54
C ASN A 6 -5.82 1.63 -20.43
N MET A 7 -5.43 1.32 -19.18
CA MET A 7 -5.55 2.26 -18.07
C MET A 7 -4.71 3.54 -18.29
N LEU A 8 -3.51 3.41 -18.86
CA LEU A 8 -2.66 4.55 -19.21
C LEU A 8 -3.34 5.45 -20.25
N GLN A 9 -3.92 4.84 -21.29
CA GLN A 9 -4.61 5.57 -22.34
C GLN A 9 -5.87 6.28 -21.80
N GLU A 10 -6.71 5.58 -21.05
CA GLU A 10 -7.92 6.14 -20.42
C GLU A 10 -7.59 7.36 -19.54
N ARG A 11 -6.53 7.26 -18.72
CA ARG A 11 -6.11 8.37 -17.84
C ARG A 11 -5.45 9.54 -18.58
N ARG A 12 -4.90 9.31 -19.78
CA ARG A 12 -4.40 10.40 -20.64
C ARG A 12 -5.54 11.14 -21.32
N GLU A 13 -6.55 10.42 -21.80
CA GLU A 13 -7.73 10.97 -22.46
C GLU A 13 -8.65 11.70 -21.47
N MET A 14 -8.76 11.19 -20.24
CA MET A 14 -9.55 11.78 -19.17
C MET A 14 -8.69 12.03 -17.91
N PRO A 15 -7.87 13.09 -17.89
CA PRO A 15 -7.03 13.41 -16.75
C PRO A 15 -7.87 13.65 -15.49
N ARG A 16 -7.47 13.02 -14.38
CA ARG A 16 -8.07 13.29 -13.08
C ARG A 16 -7.72 14.70 -12.61
N LYS A 17 -8.66 15.36 -11.95
CA LYS A 17 -8.46 16.72 -11.37
C LYS A 17 -7.36 16.75 -10.31
N GLN A 18 -7.13 15.63 -9.64
CA GLN A 18 -6.11 15.49 -8.61
C GLN A 18 -5.31 14.23 -8.90
N GLN A 19 -3.99 14.36 -8.85
CA GLN A 19 -3.10 13.22 -8.85
C GLN A 19 -3.19 12.55 -7.49
N THR A 20 -3.61 11.29 -7.47
CA THR A 20 -3.95 10.58 -6.23
C THR A 20 -3.17 9.29 -6.05
N ASP A 21 -2.52 8.78 -7.10
CA ASP A 21 -1.75 7.54 -7.03
C ASP A 21 -0.49 7.57 -7.90
N PHE A 22 0.35 6.54 -7.72
CA PHE A 22 1.61 6.34 -8.43
C PHE A 22 1.48 6.40 -9.96
N PHE A 23 0.36 5.94 -10.51
CA PHE A 23 0.14 5.94 -11.95
C PHE A 23 0.07 7.39 -12.48
N ASP A 24 -0.56 8.30 -11.75
CA ASP A 24 -0.61 9.72 -12.15
C ASP A 24 0.79 10.33 -12.20
N TYR A 25 1.66 9.99 -11.23
CA TYR A 25 3.06 10.41 -11.23
C TYR A 25 3.82 9.87 -12.44
N VAL A 26 3.59 8.61 -12.83
CA VAL A 26 4.17 8.03 -14.05
C VAL A 26 3.69 8.79 -15.30
N ILE A 27 2.41 9.17 -15.36
CA ILE A 27 1.86 9.96 -16.48
C ILE A 27 2.47 11.37 -16.52
N GLU A 28 2.66 12.01 -15.37
CA GLU A 28 3.32 13.31 -15.29
C GLU A 28 4.76 13.23 -15.78
N GLU A 29 5.52 12.23 -15.32
CA GLU A 29 6.91 12.03 -15.72
C GLU A 29 7.03 11.77 -17.23
N LEU A 30 6.12 10.97 -17.81
CA LEU A 30 6.03 10.73 -19.25
C LEU A 30 5.73 12.00 -20.08
N ARG A 31 5.24 13.08 -19.47
CA ARG A 31 4.96 14.36 -20.14
C ARG A 31 6.14 15.33 -20.10
N LYS A 32 7.16 15.08 -19.27
CA LYS A 32 8.31 15.98 -19.13
C LYS A 32 9.23 15.87 -20.34
N GLU A 33 9.62 17.02 -20.88
CA GLU A 33 10.63 17.08 -21.94
C GLU A 33 11.98 16.55 -21.44
N GLY A 34 12.65 15.73 -22.24
CA GLY A 34 13.95 15.15 -21.88
C GLY A 34 13.91 13.98 -20.89
N THR A 35 12.72 13.47 -20.53
CA THR A 35 12.61 12.27 -19.68
C THR A 35 13.21 11.04 -20.38
N MET A 36 13.89 10.19 -19.60
CA MET A 36 14.37 8.87 -20.04
C MET A 36 13.24 7.82 -19.99
N LEU A 37 12.11 8.15 -19.36
CA LEU A 37 10.99 7.25 -19.19
C LEU A 37 10.20 7.14 -20.50
N THR A 38 10.27 5.99 -21.16
CA THR A 38 9.40 5.68 -22.30
C THR A 38 8.11 5.02 -21.82
N GLU A 39 7.06 5.02 -22.66
CA GLU A 39 5.82 4.30 -22.34
C GLU A 39 6.06 2.81 -22.06
N ALA A 40 6.96 2.16 -22.80
CA ALA A 40 7.32 0.77 -22.56
C ALA A 40 7.97 0.58 -21.19
N ILE A 41 8.98 1.39 -20.87
CA ILE A 41 9.67 1.35 -19.57
C ILE A 41 8.70 1.65 -18.43
N ALA A 42 7.79 2.60 -18.59
CA ALA A 42 6.77 2.92 -17.60
C ALA A 42 5.85 1.73 -17.32
N LEU A 43 5.32 1.09 -18.37
CA LEU A 43 4.45 -0.07 -18.22
C LEU A 43 5.19 -1.25 -17.58
N ASP A 44 6.44 -1.49 -17.96
CA ASP A 44 7.28 -2.55 -17.38
C ASP A 44 7.60 -2.26 -15.91
N LEU A 45 7.96 -1.02 -15.56
CA LEU A 45 8.20 -0.60 -14.19
C LEU A 45 6.96 -0.78 -13.32
N MET A 46 5.79 -0.37 -13.82
CA MET A 46 4.52 -0.56 -13.13
C MET A 46 4.25 -2.04 -12.86
N PHE A 47 4.49 -2.90 -13.83
CA PHE A 47 4.30 -4.34 -13.67
C PHE A 47 5.31 -4.94 -12.68
N VAL A 48 6.60 -4.61 -12.81
CA VAL A 48 7.66 -5.14 -11.96
C VAL A 48 7.47 -4.72 -10.50
N LEU A 49 7.07 -3.47 -10.23
CA LEU A 49 6.81 -3.01 -8.86
C LEU A 49 5.62 -3.74 -8.24
N LEU A 50 4.52 -3.92 -8.98
CA LEU A 50 3.37 -4.69 -8.52
C LEU A 50 3.72 -6.15 -8.27
N PHE A 51 4.49 -6.76 -9.18
CA PHE A 51 4.92 -8.14 -9.08
C PHE A 51 5.84 -8.35 -7.87
N ALA A 52 6.89 -7.53 -7.73
CA ALA A 52 7.85 -7.63 -6.63
C ALA A 52 7.20 -7.37 -5.25
N SER A 53 6.27 -6.41 -5.16
CA SER A 53 5.53 -6.15 -3.92
C SER A 53 4.55 -7.26 -3.58
N PHE A 54 3.91 -7.88 -4.57
CA PHE A 54 3.00 -9.01 -4.34
C PHE A 54 3.73 -10.20 -3.72
N GLU A 55 4.85 -10.63 -4.31
CA GLU A 55 5.60 -11.79 -3.83
C GLU A 55 6.09 -11.58 -2.38
N THR A 56 6.73 -10.44 -2.12
CA THR A 56 7.32 -10.13 -0.80
C THR A 56 6.25 -9.91 0.27
N THR A 57 5.20 -9.14 -0.03
CA THR A 57 4.13 -8.83 0.93
C THR A 57 3.27 -10.06 1.23
N SER A 58 2.95 -10.88 0.22
CA SER A 58 2.17 -12.10 0.43
C SER A 58 2.91 -13.10 1.32
N LEU A 59 4.22 -13.25 1.11
CA LEU A 59 5.05 -14.11 1.96
C LEU A 59 5.11 -13.58 3.39
N ALA A 60 5.37 -12.28 3.57
CA ALA A 60 5.42 -11.64 4.88
C ALA A 60 4.08 -11.79 5.64
N LEU A 61 2.95 -11.53 4.98
CA LEU A 61 1.62 -11.71 5.57
C LEU A 61 1.35 -13.17 5.93
N THR A 62 1.77 -14.11 5.10
CA THR A 62 1.62 -15.54 5.39
C THR A 62 2.39 -15.93 6.65
N TYR A 63 3.65 -15.48 6.77
CA TYR A 63 4.45 -15.71 7.97
C TYR A 63 3.89 -15.01 9.20
N ALA A 64 3.41 -13.77 9.07
CA ALA A 64 2.78 -13.05 10.17
C ALA A 64 1.55 -13.79 10.69
N ILE A 65 0.62 -14.20 9.80
CA ILE A 65 -0.58 -14.96 10.17
C ILE A 65 -0.21 -16.29 10.83
N LYS A 66 0.77 -17.01 10.27
CA LYS A 66 1.26 -18.27 10.87
C LYS A 66 1.85 -18.04 12.26
N SER A 67 2.73 -17.06 12.40
CA SER A 67 3.38 -16.72 13.67
C SER A 67 2.35 -16.36 14.75
N LEU A 68 1.34 -15.55 14.40
CA LEU A 68 0.26 -15.19 15.32
C LEU A 68 -0.61 -16.39 15.70
N SER A 69 -0.88 -17.28 14.75
CA SER A 69 -1.65 -18.51 15.00
C SER A 69 -0.91 -19.47 15.94
N ASP A 70 0.42 -19.55 15.81
CA ASP A 70 1.26 -20.41 16.64
C ASP A 70 1.56 -19.78 18.03
N ASN A 71 1.40 -18.46 18.19
CA ASN A 71 1.74 -17.71 19.41
C ASN A 71 0.54 -16.91 19.96
N PRO A 72 -0.43 -17.57 20.64
CA PRO A 72 -1.66 -16.92 21.11
C PRO A 72 -1.44 -15.78 22.11
N LEU A 73 -0.33 -15.80 22.86
CA LEU A 73 0.03 -14.70 23.77
C LEU A 73 0.39 -13.42 23.01
N VAL A 74 1.15 -13.55 21.93
CA VAL A 74 1.51 -12.42 21.05
C VAL A 74 0.26 -11.88 20.38
N PHE A 75 -0.61 -12.75 19.87
CA PHE A 75 -1.90 -12.34 19.30
C PHE A 75 -2.75 -11.55 20.30
N LYS A 76 -2.89 -12.05 21.54
CA LYS A 76 -3.64 -11.36 22.59
C LYS A 76 -3.07 -9.97 22.89
N GLN A 77 -1.76 -9.84 22.98
CA GLN A 77 -1.12 -8.55 23.25
C GLN A 77 -1.31 -7.54 22.10
N LEU A 78 -1.31 -7.99 20.83
CA LEU A 78 -1.69 -7.14 19.69
C LEU A 78 -3.15 -6.69 19.77
N GLN A 79 -4.06 -7.59 20.15
CA GLN A 79 -5.47 -7.22 20.33
C GLN A 79 -5.63 -6.17 21.43
N GLU A 80 -4.95 -6.34 22.57
CA GLU A 80 -4.97 -5.39 23.69
C GLU A 80 -4.47 -4.00 23.25
N GLU A 81 -3.38 -3.94 22.46
CA GLU A 81 -2.88 -2.69 21.88
C GLU A 81 -3.92 -2.01 20.97
N HIS A 82 -4.48 -2.74 20.01
CA HIS A 82 -5.45 -2.20 19.06
C HIS A 82 -6.77 -1.79 19.72
N GLU A 83 -7.27 -2.57 20.67
CA GLU A 83 -8.45 -2.22 21.45
C GLU A 83 -8.23 -0.95 22.28
N ALA A 84 -7.05 -0.79 22.87
CA ALA A 84 -6.72 0.41 23.65
C ALA A 84 -6.68 1.67 22.78
N ILE A 85 -6.36 1.55 21.49
CA ILE A 85 -6.47 2.63 20.51
C ILE A 85 -7.94 2.92 20.20
N ILE A 86 -8.72 1.89 19.85
CA ILE A 86 -10.14 2.05 19.50
C ILE A 86 -10.94 2.67 20.66
N LYS A 87 -10.69 2.25 21.92
CA LYS A 87 -11.36 2.78 23.12
C LYS A 87 -11.10 4.27 23.37
N ARG A 88 -10.03 4.84 22.82
CA ARG A 88 -9.72 6.27 22.95
C ARG A 88 -10.37 7.12 21.85
N ARG A 89 -10.96 6.52 20.82
CA ARG A 89 -11.60 7.24 19.72
C ARG A 89 -12.95 7.81 20.16
N GLU A 90 -13.26 9.00 19.67
CA GLU A 90 -14.61 9.57 19.76
C GLU A 90 -15.61 8.75 18.93
N ASN A 91 -15.19 8.31 17.73
CA ASN A 91 -15.95 7.41 16.88
C ASN A 91 -15.17 6.09 16.70
N PRO A 92 -15.60 4.98 17.32
CA PRO A 92 -14.94 3.68 17.17
C PRO A 92 -14.86 3.17 15.73
N ASN A 93 -15.78 3.62 14.86
CA ASN A 93 -15.88 3.21 13.46
C ASN A 93 -15.06 4.09 12.51
N SER A 94 -14.31 5.08 13.00
CA SER A 94 -13.42 5.86 12.14
C SER A 94 -12.22 5.02 11.69
N GLY A 95 -11.65 5.40 10.53
CA GLY A 95 -10.41 4.80 10.04
C GLY A 95 -9.22 5.08 10.97
N VAL A 96 -8.18 4.24 10.87
CA VAL A 96 -6.93 4.44 11.61
C VAL A 96 -6.28 5.75 11.17
N THR A 97 -5.97 6.61 12.13
CA THR A 97 -5.25 7.85 11.86
C THR A 97 -3.74 7.63 11.85
N TRP A 98 -2.99 8.57 11.28
CA TRP A 98 -1.52 8.48 11.23
C TRP A 98 -0.88 8.47 12.62
N GLU A 99 -1.43 9.24 13.57
CA GLU A 99 -0.93 9.27 14.94
C GLU A 99 -1.21 7.96 15.68
N GLU A 100 -2.37 7.34 15.43
CA GLU A 100 -2.66 6.01 15.97
C GLU A 100 -1.74 4.94 15.39
N TYR A 101 -1.54 4.93 14.07
CA TYR A 101 -0.61 4.01 13.43
C TYR A 101 0.80 4.08 14.04
N LYS A 102 1.34 5.29 14.23
CA LYS A 102 2.64 5.49 14.89
C LYS A 102 2.65 5.02 16.35
N SER A 103 1.50 5.00 17.01
CA SER A 103 1.39 4.59 18.41
C SER A 103 1.39 3.06 18.62
N MET A 104 1.27 2.26 17.54
CA MET A 104 1.22 0.79 17.56
C MET A 104 2.61 0.16 17.80
N LYS A 105 3.21 0.44 18.97
CA LYS A 105 4.57 0.05 19.32
C LYS A 105 4.80 -1.46 19.28
N PHE A 106 3.86 -2.24 19.80
CA PHE A 106 3.96 -3.69 19.83
C PHE A 106 3.76 -4.30 18.44
N THR A 107 2.82 -3.76 17.65
CA THR A 107 2.65 -4.17 16.24
C THR A 107 3.94 -4.06 15.44
N PHE A 108 4.72 -2.99 15.63
CA PHE A 108 6.03 -2.85 14.97
C PHE A 108 7.11 -3.83 15.45
N GLN A 109 6.88 -4.53 16.57
CA GLN A 109 7.79 -5.57 17.09
C GLN A 109 7.42 -6.97 16.61
N VAL A 110 6.23 -7.17 16.05
CA VAL A 110 5.71 -8.48 15.63
C VAL A 110 5.98 -8.76 14.13
N GLY A 111 7.03 -8.15 13.58
CA GLY A 111 7.48 -8.32 12.20
C GLY A 111 8.73 -9.20 12.08
#